data_AF-E4TLM1-F1
#
_entry.id   AF-E4TLM1-F1
#
_cell.length_a   1.000
_cell.length_b   1.000
_cell.length_c   1.000
_cell.angle_alpha   90.00
_cell.angle_beta   90.00
_cell.angle_gamma   90.00
#
_symmetry.space_group_name_H-M   'P 1'
#
loop_
_entity.id
_entity.type
_entity.pdbx_description
1 polymer ?
#
loop_
_entity_poly.entity_id
_entity_poly.type
_entity_poly.pdbx_seq_one_letter_code
_entity_poly.pdbx_strand_id
1 'polypeptide(L)'
;MIKYLSKAEFLLLGLLAIAVVLESIGTKLDVLYLISLAGLALVFFLFAQVPNRKEEPSSTESNEKDKSSGFQTLLGFVIVPKVLWIGTAVATIGILFFLQDFKGAENLLTIGGITIAITTVILLVLRVINVKNLHTVIPILYRSYPTLLAAAYLVFA
;
A
#
# COMPACT_ATOMS: atom_id res chain seq x y z
N MET A 1 16.13 -1.64 -10.35
CA MET A 1 15.02 -2.47 -9.81
C MET A 1 13.72 -1.68 -9.63
N ILE A 2 13.70 -0.59 -8.84
CA ILE A 2 12.49 0.24 -8.57
C ILE A 2 11.78 0.72 -9.85
N LYS A 3 12.53 1.12 -10.89
CA LYS A 3 11.97 1.55 -12.18
C LYS A 3 11.15 0.45 -12.89
N TYR A 4 11.53 -0.81 -12.76
CA TYR A 4 10.78 -1.93 -13.37
C TYR A 4 9.51 -2.24 -12.58
N LEU A 5 9.58 -2.16 -11.25
CA LEU A 5 8.43 -2.36 -10.35
C LEU A 5 7.33 -1.31 -10.61
N SER A 6 7.70 -0.04 -10.77
CA SER A 6 6.74 1.02 -11.09
C SER A 6 6.13 0.83 -12.48
N LYS A 7 6.90 0.39 -13.49
CA LYS A 7 6.35 0.06 -14.81
C LYS A 7 5.38 -1.13 -14.77
N ALA A 8 5.72 -2.16 -14.01
CA ALA A 8 4.87 -3.35 -13.85
C ALA A 8 3.52 -2.98 -13.21
N GLU A 9 3.53 -2.13 -12.19
CA GLU A 9 2.31 -1.61 -11.59
C GLU A 9 1.43 -0.87 -12.61
N PHE A 10 1.98 0.11 -13.34
CA PHE A 10 1.18 0.87 -14.31
C PHE A 10 0.58 -0.04 -15.39
N LEU A 11 1.34 -1.06 -15.83
CA LEU A 11 0.84 -2.07 -16.76
C LEU A 11 -0.32 -2.87 -16.17
N LEU A 12 -0.18 -3.34 -14.92
CA LEU A 12 -1.21 -4.13 -14.23
C LEU A 12 -2.46 -3.29 -13.91
N LEU A 13 -2.31 -2.02 -13.54
CA LEU A 13 -3.42 -1.08 -13.36
C LEU A 13 -4.13 -0.81 -14.70
N GLY A 14 -3.38 -0.67 -15.78
CA GLY A 14 -3.96 -0.57 -17.12
C GLY A 14 -4.76 -1.82 -17.50
N LEU A 15 -4.22 -3.01 -17.18
CA LEU A 15 -4.89 -4.29 -17.39
C LEU A 15 -6.19 -4.39 -16.58
N LEU A 16 -6.16 -3.95 -15.32
CA LEU A 16 -7.33 -3.90 -14.44
C LEU A 16 -8.39 -2.93 -14.98
N ALA A 17 -7.99 -1.75 -15.44
CA ALA A 17 -8.92 -0.78 -16.02
C ALA A 17 -9.60 -1.33 -17.29
N ILE A 18 -8.84 -2.03 -18.14
CA ILE A 18 -9.39 -2.73 -19.31
C ILE A 18 -10.40 -3.79 -18.87
N ALA A 19 -10.07 -4.60 -17.84
CA ALA A 19 -10.99 -5.60 -17.31
C ALA A 19 -12.33 -4.99 -16.86
N VAL A 20 -12.28 -3.90 -16.10
CA VAL A 20 -13.47 -3.16 -15.63
C VAL A 20 -14.31 -2.63 -16.79
N VAL A 21 -13.68 -2.05 -17.81
CA VAL A 21 -14.40 -1.55 -18.99
C VAL A 21 -15.06 -2.69 -19.77
N LEU A 22 -14.37 -3.83 -19.96
CA LEU A 22 -14.94 -4.96 -20.68
C LEU A 22 -16.09 -5.64 -19.92
N GLU A 23 -16.01 -5.68 -18.59
CA GLU A 23 -17.11 -6.15 -17.75
C GLU A 23 -18.35 -5.26 -17.88
N SER A 24 -18.17 -3.93 -18.00
CA SER A 24 -19.29 -3.01 -18.23
C SER A 24 -20.04 -3.24 -19.55
N ILE A 25 -19.40 -3.92 -20.51
CA ILE A 25 -19.98 -4.31 -21.81
C ILE A 25 -20.61 -5.72 -21.73
N GLY A 26 -20.54 -6.40 -20.58
CA GLY A 26 -21.13 -7.71 -20.32
C GLY A 26 -20.21 -8.91 -20.60
N THR A 27 -18.90 -8.67 -20.78
CA THR A 27 -17.94 -9.76 -20.97
C THR A 27 -17.37 -10.19 -19.62
N LYS A 28 -17.59 -11.44 -19.21
CA LYS A 28 -16.99 -11.99 -17.99
C LYS A 28 -15.52 -12.36 -18.25
N LEU A 29 -14.59 -11.64 -17.61
CA LEU A 29 -13.15 -11.83 -17.75
C LEU A 29 -12.48 -12.07 -16.40
N ASP A 30 -12.94 -13.10 -15.69
CA ASP A 30 -12.46 -13.50 -14.37
C ASP A 30 -10.93 -13.71 -14.34
N VAL A 31 -10.38 -14.28 -15.42
CA VAL A 31 -8.94 -14.50 -15.59
C VAL A 31 -8.16 -13.19 -15.63
N LEU A 32 -8.73 -12.14 -16.24
CA LEU A 32 -8.05 -10.85 -16.38
C LEU A 32 -8.00 -10.12 -15.03
N TYR A 33 -9.07 -10.20 -14.24
CA TYR A 33 -9.08 -9.73 -12.86
C TYR A 33 -8.07 -10.48 -11.99
N LEU A 34 -8.02 -11.81 -12.13
CA LEU A 34 -7.08 -12.64 -11.39
C LEU A 34 -5.64 -12.24 -11.66
N ILE A 35 -5.23 -12.15 -12.94
CA ILE A 35 -3.86 -11.81 -13.30
C ILE A 35 -3.51 -10.37 -12.87
N SER A 36 -4.41 -9.42 -13.09
CA SER A 36 -4.16 -8.02 -12.75
C SER A 36 -4.06 -7.79 -11.25
N LEU A 37 -5.05 -8.23 -10.46
CA LEU A 37 -5.08 -8.02 -9.00
C LEU A 37 -4.02 -8.85 -8.29
N ALA A 38 -3.80 -10.11 -8.67
CA ALA A 38 -2.73 -10.92 -8.07
C ALA A 38 -1.35 -10.34 -8.39
N GLY A 39 -1.14 -9.88 -9.63
CA GLY A 39 0.09 -9.19 -10.02
C GLY A 39 0.29 -7.89 -9.22
N LEU A 40 -0.77 -7.10 -9.04
CA LEU A 40 -0.72 -5.84 -8.28
C LEU A 40 -0.38 -6.09 -6.81
N ALA A 41 -1.01 -7.09 -6.21
CA ALA A 41 -0.71 -7.51 -4.85
C ALA A 41 0.76 -7.93 -4.69
N LEU A 42 1.29 -8.71 -5.64
CA LEU A 42 2.70 -9.10 -5.65
C LEU A 42 3.62 -7.88 -5.78
N VAL A 43 3.30 -6.95 -6.67
CA VAL A 43 4.08 -5.72 -6.88
C VAL A 43 4.08 -4.86 -5.61
N PHE A 44 2.93 -4.67 -4.96
CA PHE A 44 2.82 -3.95 -3.69
C PHE A 44 3.61 -4.64 -2.57
N PHE A 45 3.55 -5.97 -2.49
CA PHE A 45 4.34 -6.73 -1.54
C PHE A 45 5.84 -6.56 -1.79
N LEU A 46 6.28 -6.60 -3.06
CA LEU A 46 7.68 -6.36 -3.42
C LEU A 46 8.11 -4.92 -3.09
N PHE A 47 7.25 -3.92 -3.26
CA PHE A 47 7.53 -2.55 -2.83
C PHE A 47 7.79 -2.45 -1.31
N ALA A 48 7.12 -3.26 -0.49
CA ALA A 48 7.38 -3.32 0.95
C ALA A 48 8.79 -3.84 1.29
N GLN A 49 9.38 -4.67 0.41
CA GLN A 49 10.70 -5.26 0.64
C GLN A 49 11.84 -4.36 0.15
N VAL A 50 11.55 -3.38 -0.73
CA VAL A 50 12.58 -2.46 -1.21
C VAL A 50 13.01 -1.54 -0.05
N PRO A 51 14.28 -1.58 0.37
CA PRO A 51 14.76 -0.66 1.39
C PRO A 51 14.62 0.78 0.87
N ASN A 52 14.06 1.65 1.71
CA ASN A 52 13.79 3.05 1.38
C ASN A 52 15.12 3.83 1.41
N ARG A 53 15.98 3.55 0.43
CA ARG A 53 17.40 3.96 0.35
C ARG A 53 17.61 5.44 0.09
N LYS A 54 16.55 6.23 -0.04
CA LYS A 54 16.66 7.62 -0.49
C LYS A 54 17.11 8.59 0.59
N GLU A 55 16.95 8.25 1.87
CA GLU A 55 17.39 9.11 2.97
C GLU A 55 17.76 8.23 4.17
N GLU A 56 18.89 7.52 4.10
CA GLU A 56 19.67 7.38 5.33
C GLU A 56 20.04 8.81 5.73
N PRO A 57 19.72 9.27 6.95
CA PRO A 57 20.21 10.56 7.39
C PRO A 57 21.74 10.47 7.33
N SER A 58 22.33 11.22 6.41
CA SER A 58 23.77 11.39 6.32
C SER A 58 24.26 11.74 7.71
N SER A 59 25.04 10.82 8.27
CA SER A 59 25.69 10.86 9.58
C SER A 59 26.74 11.97 9.63
N THR A 60 26.31 13.23 9.54
CA THR A 60 27.20 14.39 9.61
C THR A 60 26.71 15.48 10.57
N GLU A 61 25.67 15.22 11.36
CA GLU A 61 25.37 16.05 12.54
C GLU A 61 25.29 15.17 13.79
N SER A 62 26.45 14.98 14.39
CA SER A 62 26.68 14.51 15.75
C SER A 62 25.84 15.28 16.76
N ASN A 63 24.97 14.59 17.50
CA ASN A 63 24.65 14.93 18.89
C ASN A 63 23.95 13.75 19.61
N GLU A 64 24.56 13.29 20.69
CA GLU A 64 24.13 12.18 21.57
C GLU A 64 22.79 12.40 22.32
N LYS A 65 21.94 13.34 21.89
CA LYS A 65 20.63 13.62 22.52
C LYS A 65 19.44 12.92 21.87
N ASP A 66 19.64 12.17 20.78
CA ASP A 66 18.55 11.77 19.87
C ASP A 66 18.08 10.31 20.01
N LYS A 67 18.27 9.67 21.18
CA LYS A 67 17.82 8.28 21.41
C LYS A 67 16.28 8.11 21.39
N SER A 68 15.48 9.13 21.74
CA SER A 68 14.00 9.06 21.65
C SER A 68 13.46 9.40 20.25
N SER A 69 14.16 10.26 19.51
CA SER A 69 13.89 10.58 18.10
C SER A 69 14.21 9.39 17.17
N GLY A 70 15.16 8.54 17.56
CA GLY A 70 15.52 7.33 16.83
C GLY A 70 14.34 6.39 16.60
N PHE A 71 13.49 6.15 17.62
CA PHE A 71 12.32 5.28 17.46
C PHE A 71 11.25 5.90 16.54
N GLN A 72 10.95 7.20 16.69
CA GLN A 72 9.98 7.89 15.84
C GLN A 72 10.43 7.94 14.38
N THR A 73 11.74 8.13 14.17
CA THR A 73 12.37 8.10 12.85
C THR A 73 12.30 6.69 12.25
N LEU A 74 12.66 5.65 13.01
CA LEU A 74 12.54 4.25 12.54
C LEU A 74 11.08 3.89 12.21
N LEU A 75 10.14 4.31 13.05
CA LEU A 75 8.72 4.08 12.84
C LEU A 75 8.24 4.76 11.55
N GLY A 76 8.52 6.06 11.38
CA GLY A 76 8.07 6.84 10.23
C GLY A 76 8.71 6.44 8.90
N PHE A 77 9.99 6.04 8.89
CA PHE A 77 10.73 5.78 7.65
C PHE A 77 10.81 4.32 7.24
N VAL A 78 10.82 3.41 8.21
CA VAL A 78 11.04 1.98 7.95
C VAL A 78 9.75 1.21 8.14
N ILE A 79 9.07 1.39 9.27
CA ILE A 79 7.92 0.55 9.62
C ILE A 79 6.67 1.01 8.88
N VAL A 80 6.29 2.29 9.01
CA VAL A 80 5.05 2.85 8.43
C VAL A 80 4.97 2.60 6.92
N PRO A 81 5.97 2.90 6.09
CA PRO A 81 5.90 2.66 4.65
C PRO A 81 5.72 1.19 4.31
N LYS A 82 6.40 0.29 5.03
CA LYS A 82 6.33 -1.16 4.82
C LYS A 82 4.94 -1.70 5.16
N VAL A 83 4.43 -1.33 6.34
CA VAL A 83 3.09 -1.75 6.79
C VAL A 83 2.03 -1.22 5.82
N LEU A 84 2.18 0.00 5.30
CA LEU A 84 1.27 0.57 4.32
C LEU A 84 1.26 -0.21 3.00
N TRP A 85 2.43 -0.56 2.47
CA TRP A 85 2.54 -1.41 1.27
C TRP A 85 1.96 -2.81 1.49
N ILE A 86 2.23 -3.43 2.64
CA ILE A 86 1.69 -4.75 2.98
C ILE A 86 0.16 -4.68 3.11
N GLY A 87 -0.37 -3.68 3.82
CA GLY A 87 -1.81 -3.49 3.95
C GLY A 87 -2.49 -3.30 2.58
N THR A 88 -1.85 -2.56 1.68
CA THR A 88 -2.33 -2.37 0.29
C THR A 88 -2.32 -3.68 -0.49
N ALA A 89 -1.26 -4.48 -0.36
CA ALA A 89 -1.19 -5.81 -0.98
C ALA A 89 -2.29 -6.75 -0.47
N VAL A 90 -2.46 -6.83 0.86
CA VAL A 90 -3.48 -7.67 1.50
C VAL A 90 -4.89 -7.24 1.09
N ALA A 91 -5.18 -5.93 1.10
CA ALA A 91 -6.46 -5.41 0.63
C ALA A 91 -6.71 -5.74 -0.84
N THR A 92 -5.68 -5.64 -1.69
CA THR A 92 -5.79 -5.98 -3.13
C THR A 92 -6.11 -7.47 -3.34
N ILE A 93 -5.48 -8.37 -2.57
CA ILE A 93 -5.83 -9.80 -2.58
C ILE A 93 -7.25 -10.00 -2.06
N GLY A 94 -7.66 -9.28 -1.02
CA GLY A 94 -9.02 -9.30 -0.50
C GLY A 94 -10.06 -8.93 -1.56
N ILE A 95 -9.80 -7.88 -2.36
CA ILE A 95 -10.65 -7.48 -3.48
C ILE A 95 -10.75 -8.62 -4.49
N LEU A 96 -9.63 -9.25 -4.84
CA LEU A 96 -9.63 -10.39 -5.75
C LEU A 96 -10.45 -11.56 -5.20
N PHE A 97 -10.29 -11.89 -3.92
CA PHE A 97 -11.04 -12.97 -3.27
C PHE A 97 -12.52 -12.66 -3.24
N PHE A 98 -12.90 -11.39 -3.02
CA PHE A 98 -14.28 -10.95 -3.04
C PHE A 98 -14.90 -11.12 -4.43
N LEU A 99 -14.21 -10.68 -5.49
CA LEU A 99 -14.68 -10.80 -6.87
C LEU A 99 -14.79 -12.26 -7.35
N GLN A 100 -14.07 -13.19 -6.73
CA GLN A 100 -14.07 -14.62 -7.07
C GLN A 100 -14.95 -15.46 -6.12
N ASP A 101 -15.72 -14.82 -5.23
CA ASP A 101 -16.52 -15.49 -4.20
C ASP A 101 -15.73 -16.49 -3.34
N PHE A 102 -14.45 -16.20 -3.09
CA PHE A 102 -13.60 -17.03 -2.25
C PHE A 102 -13.84 -16.74 -0.77
N LYS A 103 -13.82 -17.80 0.04
CA LYS A 103 -13.96 -17.70 1.50
C LYS A 103 -12.82 -16.88 2.10
N GLY A 104 -13.15 -16.00 3.05
CA GLY A 104 -12.18 -15.16 3.75
C GLY A 104 -11.87 -13.83 3.08
N ALA A 105 -12.54 -13.49 1.98
CA ALA A 105 -12.45 -12.18 1.32
C ALA A 105 -12.66 -11.01 2.30
N GLU A 106 -13.76 -11.04 3.05
CA GLU A 106 -14.11 -10.00 4.05
C GLU A 106 -13.03 -9.85 5.11
N ASN A 107 -12.47 -10.96 5.61
CA ASN A 107 -11.38 -10.93 6.58
C ASN A 107 -10.14 -10.25 6.00
N LEU A 108 -9.75 -10.57 4.76
CA LEU A 108 -8.60 -9.96 4.09
C LEU A 108 -8.81 -8.47 3.82
N LEU A 109 -10.00 -8.10 3.34
CA LEU A 109 -10.38 -6.69 3.11
C LEU A 109 -10.34 -5.90 4.42
N THR A 110 -10.88 -6.46 5.50
CA THR A 110 -10.91 -5.83 6.82
C THR A 110 -9.51 -5.70 7.41
N ILE A 111 -8.69 -6.75 7.35
CA ILE A 111 -7.30 -6.71 7.84
C ILE A 111 -6.49 -5.68 7.04
N GLY A 112 -6.56 -5.72 5.71
CA GLY A 112 -5.84 -4.78 4.85
C GLY A 112 -6.30 -3.34 5.07
N GLY A 113 -7.62 -3.11 5.08
CA GLY A 113 -8.22 -1.79 5.29
C GLY A 113 -7.88 -1.19 6.66
N ILE A 114 -8.04 -1.96 7.74
CA ILE A 114 -7.68 -1.53 9.10
C ILE A 114 -6.17 -1.24 9.19
N THR A 115 -5.32 -2.08 8.58
CA THR A 115 -3.87 -1.87 8.57
C THR A 115 -3.51 -0.54 7.91
N ILE A 116 -4.11 -0.23 6.75
CA ILE A 116 -3.90 1.05 6.06
C ILE A 116 -4.44 2.20 6.91
N ALA A 117 -5.63 2.07 7.50
CA ALA A 117 -6.25 3.11 8.33
C ALA A 117 -5.42 3.43 9.58
N ILE A 118 -5.00 2.41 10.35
CA ILE A 118 -4.14 2.58 11.53
C ILE A 118 -2.82 3.25 11.14
N THR A 119 -2.20 2.79 10.06
CA THR A 119 -0.93 3.35 9.58
C THR A 119 -1.08 4.80 9.16
N THR A 120 -2.21 5.16 8.55
CA THR A 120 -2.58 6.53 8.20
C THR A 120 -2.71 7.41 9.45
N VAL A 121 -3.37 6.92 10.49
CA VAL A 121 -3.52 7.63 11.77
C VAL A 121 -2.14 7.83 12.43
N ILE A 122 -1.30 6.79 12.47
CA ILE A 122 0.07 6.89 13.00
C ILE A 122 0.85 7.98 12.24
N LEU A 123 0.78 7.99 10.92
CA LEU A 123 1.47 8.99 10.09
C LEU A 123 0.96 10.40 10.38
N LEU A 124 -0.35 10.58 10.58
CA LEU A 124 -0.95 11.85 10.96
C LEU A 124 -0.44 12.33 12.33
N VAL A 125 -0.38 11.44 13.32
CA VAL A 125 0.18 11.74 14.65
C VAL A 125 1.66 12.14 14.55
N LEU A 126 2.47 11.39 13.79
CA LEU A 126 3.88 11.74 13.56
C LEU A 126 4.03 13.11 12.89
N ARG A 127 3.10 13.48 12.00
CA ARG A 127 3.07 14.80 11.36
C ARG A 127 2.76 15.92 12.36
N VAL A 128 1.84 15.71 13.29
CA VAL A 128 1.53 16.67 14.35
C VAL A 128 2.72 16.88 15.29
N ILE A 129 3.50 15.83 15.56
CA ILE A 129 4.70 15.86 16.41
C ILE A 129 5.91 16.47 15.66
N ASN A 130 5.75 16.86 14.39
CA ASN A 130 6.78 17.52 13.58
C ASN A 130 8.03 16.65 13.36
N VAL A 131 7.85 15.34 13.22
CA VAL A 131 8.94 14.43 12.84
C VAL A 131 9.47 14.86 11.47
N LYS A 132 10.77 15.17 11.40
CA LYS A 132 11.44 15.60 10.17
C LYS A 132 11.23 14.55 9.06
N ASN A 133 11.07 15.02 7.82
CA ASN A 133 11.09 14.22 6.58
C ASN A 133 9.92 13.23 6.35
N LEU A 134 8.74 13.46 6.94
CA LEU A 134 7.51 12.71 6.59
C LEU A 134 7.05 12.86 5.12
N HIS A 135 7.59 13.84 4.40
CA HIS A 135 7.30 14.05 2.98
C HIS A 135 7.57 12.83 2.10
N THR A 136 8.49 11.94 2.51
CA THR A 136 8.83 10.72 1.77
C THR A 136 7.74 9.65 1.82
N VAL A 137 6.86 9.68 2.83
CA VAL A 137 5.80 8.67 3.02
C VAL A 137 4.46 9.10 2.41
N ILE A 138 4.25 10.42 2.25
CA ILE A 138 3.02 10.99 1.68
C ILE A 138 2.66 10.39 0.30
N PRO A 139 3.59 10.21 -0.66
CA PRO A 139 3.26 9.62 -1.95
C PRO A 139 2.74 8.18 -1.85
N ILE A 140 3.22 7.42 -0.86
CA ILE A 140 2.79 6.04 -0.62
C ILE A 140 1.35 6.04 -0.09
N LEU A 141 1.05 6.97 0.83
CA LEU A 141 -0.30 7.16 1.36
C LEU A 141 -1.34 7.47 0.29
N TYR A 142 -1.03 8.40 -0.61
CA TYR A 142 -1.91 8.72 -1.74
C TYR A 142 -2.16 7.51 -2.65
N ARG A 143 -1.17 6.63 -2.79
CA ARG A 143 -1.25 5.44 -3.62
C ARG A 143 -2.06 4.31 -2.98
N SER A 144 -2.09 4.23 -1.65
CA SER A 144 -2.90 3.28 -0.87
C SER A 144 -4.35 3.72 -0.69
N TYR A 145 -4.67 5.00 -0.92
CA TYR A 145 -6.01 5.55 -0.69
C TYR A 145 -7.10 4.96 -1.60
N PRO A 146 -6.90 4.76 -2.91
CA PRO A 146 -7.89 4.11 -3.76
C PRO A 146 -8.21 2.68 -3.28
N THR A 147 -7.21 1.94 -2.83
CA THR A 147 -7.38 0.58 -2.32
C THR A 147 -8.12 0.57 -0.99
N LEU A 148 -7.85 1.55 -0.12
CA LEU A 148 -8.59 1.73 1.13
C LEU A 148 -10.07 2.02 0.88
N LEU A 149 -10.38 2.92 -0.05
CA LEU A 149 -11.75 3.24 -0.42
C LEU A 149 -12.47 2.04 -1.03
N ALA A 150 -11.81 1.31 -1.93
CA ALA A 150 -12.36 0.08 -2.50
C ALA A 150 -12.63 -0.97 -1.41
N ALA A 151 -11.69 -1.17 -0.48
CA ALA A 151 -11.87 -2.10 0.63
C ALA A 151 -13.02 -1.70 1.57
N ALA A 152 -13.12 -0.42 1.92
CA ALA A 152 -14.23 0.08 2.73
C ALA A 152 -15.57 -0.07 2.01
N TYR A 153 -15.64 0.29 0.72
CA TYR A 153 -16.85 0.12 -0.07
C TYR A 153 -17.30 -1.34 -0.11
N LEU A 154 -16.40 -2.29 -0.39
CA LEU A 154 -16.76 -3.72 -0.50
C LEU A 154 -17.14 -4.36 0.85
N VAL A 155 -16.63 -3.87 1.97
CA VAL A 155 -17.01 -4.40 3.30
C VAL A 155 -18.38 -3.87 3.75
N PHE A 156 -18.78 -2.68 3.31
CA PHE A 156 -20.04 -2.04 3.71
C PHE A 156 -21.16 -2.09 2.66
N ALA A 157 -20.86 -2.52 1.43
CA ALA A 157 -21.84 -2.73 0.35
C ALA A 157 -22.57 -4.06 0.51
#